data_AF-A0AAD3GZS0-F1
#
_entry.id   AF-A0AAD3GZS0-F1
#
_cell.length_a   1.000
_cell.length_b   1.000
_cell.length_c   1.000
_cell.angle_alpha   90.00
_cell.angle_beta   90.00
_cell.angle_gamma   90.00
#
_symmetry.space_group_name_H-M   'P 1'
#
loop_
_entity.id
_entity.type
_entity.pdbx_description
1 polymer ?
#
loop_
_entity_poly.entity_id
_entity_poly.type
_entity_poly.pdbx_seq_one_letter_code
_entity_poly.pdbx_strand_id
1 'polypeptide(L)'
;MSDDKNAKYEASLATKASTLRRVCFYTFFATILWDAYTSQADVLNHLTLWSFILHTIYFELHLPSSTTLVRYLHGPSFCGSFALFNMYLWTLIANPQMEFELAPEGRTTTVIYTRGFWLHLGPVICHWLDFQENQQLLQEAYSKYKDSRMFQFWVCLGYFSLGLTWEQFNGDPSGTYNVTIVSNETFVLVSKVIGVASCIVAYTVMVKPKLMS
;
A
#
# COMPACT_ATOMS: atom_id res chain seq x y z
N MET A 1 -3.80 8.44 -42.76
CA MET A 1 -3.13 7.15 -42.46
C MET A 1 -2.24 7.18 -41.21
N SER A 2 -1.80 8.36 -40.73
CA SER A 2 -1.07 8.53 -39.45
C SER A 2 -1.96 8.32 -38.22
N ASP A 3 -3.18 8.87 -38.24
CA ASP A 3 -4.04 8.95 -37.05
C ASP A 3 -4.60 7.58 -36.58
N ASP A 4 -4.84 6.65 -37.50
CA ASP A 4 -5.37 5.32 -37.17
C ASP A 4 -4.32 4.40 -36.49
N LYS A 5 -3.02 4.65 -36.72
CA LYS A 5 -1.95 3.92 -36.03
C LYS A 5 -1.77 4.41 -34.59
N ASN A 6 -1.88 5.72 -34.37
CA ASN A 6 -1.81 6.30 -33.03
C ASN A 6 -3.01 5.86 -32.17
N ALA A 7 -4.22 5.87 -32.73
CA ALA A 7 -5.42 5.41 -32.01
C ALA A 7 -5.34 3.93 -31.58
N LYS A 8 -4.83 3.04 -32.45
CA LYS A 8 -4.64 1.61 -32.11
C LYS A 8 -3.55 1.40 -31.06
N TYR A 9 -2.50 2.20 -31.08
CA TYR A 9 -1.42 2.16 -30.09
C TYR A 9 -1.91 2.63 -28.71
N GLU A 10 -2.65 3.74 -28.65
CA GLU A 10 -3.27 4.25 -27.43
C GLU A 10 -4.29 3.26 -26.84
N ALA A 11 -5.14 2.66 -27.69
CA ALA A 11 -6.08 1.63 -27.26
C ALA A 11 -5.38 0.37 -26.72
N SER A 12 -4.27 -0.04 -27.35
CA SER A 12 -3.46 -1.17 -26.87
C SER A 12 -2.78 -0.87 -25.53
N LEU A 13 -2.31 0.37 -25.31
CA LEU A 13 -1.71 0.80 -24.04
C LEU A 13 -2.75 0.82 -22.92
N ALA A 14 -3.93 1.39 -23.17
CA ALA A 14 -5.05 1.37 -22.23
C ALA A 14 -5.49 -0.06 -21.85
N THR A 15 -5.39 -1.00 -22.79
CA THR A 15 -5.79 -2.41 -22.55
C THR A 15 -4.77 -3.16 -21.68
N LYS A 16 -3.46 -3.01 -21.90
CA LYS A 16 -2.44 -3.68 -21.08
C LYS A 16 -2.33 -3.12 -19.67
N ALA A 17 -2.37 -1.79 -19.56
CA ALA A 17 -2.51 -1.04 -18.30
C ALA A 17 -3.62 -1.58 -17.41
N SER A 18 -4.75 -1.92 -18.02
CA SER A 18 -5.94 -2.47 -17.36
C SER A 18 -5.71 -3.88 -16.81
N THR A 19 -4.98 -4.76 -17.53
CA THR A 19 -4.79 -6.15 -17.10
C THR A 19 -3.97 -6.27 -15.82
N LEU A 20 -2.82 -5.58 -15.72
CA LEU A 20 -1.98 -5.63 -14.51
C LEU A 20 -2.76 -5.21 -13.27
N ARG A 21 -3.43 -4.05 -13.36
CA ARG A 21 -4.21 -3.49 -12.25
C ARG A 21 -5.36 -4.41 -11.83
N ARG A 22 -6.03 -5.06 -12.79
CA ARG A 22 -7.07 -6.06 -12.50
C ARG A 22 -6.50 -7.30 -11.80
N VAL A 23 -5.33 -7.79 -12.21
CA VAL A 23 -4.65 -8.90 -11.53
C VAL A 23 -4.35 -8.49 -10.08
N CYS A 24 -3.71 -7.34 -9.86
CA CYS A 24 -3.42 -6.82 -8.52
C CYS A 24 -4.69 -6.71 -7.67
N PHE A 25 -5.77 -6.14 -8.22
CA PHE A 25 -7.06 -6.05 -7.55
C PHE A 25 -7.58 -7.42 -7.10
N TYR A 26 -7.74 -8.37 -8.03
CA TYR A 26 -8.29 -9.68 -7.69
C TYR A 26 -7.40 -10.45 -6.71
N THR A 27 -6.07 -10.32 -6.82
CA THR A 27 -5.16 -10.98 -5.88
C THR A 27 -5.23 -10.37 -4.48
N PHE A 28 -5.27 -9.04 -4.35
CA PHE A 28 -5.42 -8.41 -3.03
C PHE A 28 -6.80 -8.67 -2.43
N PHE A 29 -7.86 -8.59 -3.23
CA PHE A 29 -9.21 -8.90 -2.79
C PHE A 29 -9.34 -10.35 -2.31
N ALA A 30 -8.81 -11.31 -3.08
CA ALA A 30 -8.77 -12.72 -2.67
C ALA A 30 -7.94 -12.92 -1.39
N THR A 31 -6.83 -12.19 -1.22
CA THR A 31 -6.02 -12.23 -0.01
C THR A 31 -6.81 -11.75 1.21
N ILE A 32 -7.53 -10.63 1.08
CA ILE A 32 -8.40 -10.10 2.16
C ILE A 32 -9.48 -11.11 2.53
N LEU A 33 -10.18 -11.68 1.55
CA LEU A 33 -11.23 -12.67 1.80
C LEU A 33 -10.69 -13.94 2.47
N TRP A 34 -9.54 -14.43 2.00
CA TRP A 34 -8.88 -15.61 2.56
C TRP A 34 -8.44 -15.38 4.01
N ASP A 35 -7.78 -14.26 4.29
CA ASP A 35 -7.32 -13.94 5.63
C ASP A 35 -8.50 -13.71 6.58
N ALA A 36 -9.52 -12.94 6.16
CA ALA A 36 -10.72 -12.74 6.97
C ALA A 36 -11.46 -14.06 7.24
N TYR A 37 -11.55 -14.95 6.25
CA TYR A 37 -12.16 -16.27 6.45
C TYR A 37 -11.37 -17.13 7.45
N THR A 38 -10.05 -17.23 7.25
CA THR A 38 -9.20 -18.12 8.06
C THR A 38 -8.94 -17.60 9.47
N SER A 39 -9.07 -16.29 9.72
CA SER A 39 -8.91 -15.69 11.04
C SER A 39 -10.25 -15.42 11.75
N GLN A 40 -11.38 -15.85 11.20
CA GLN A 40 -12.72 -15.46 11.69
C GLN A 40 -12.88 -13.92 11.84
N ALA A 41 -12.36 -13.19 10.87
CA ALA A 41 -12.32 -11.71 10.80
C ALA A 41 -11.45 -10.99 11.84
N ASP A 42 -10.78 -11.69 12.76
CA ASP A 42 -9.89 -11.05 13.75
C ASP A 42 -8.74 -10.26 13.10
N VAL A 43 -8.26 -10.72 11.94
CA VAL A 43 -7.23 -10.05 11.15
C VAL A 43 -7.62 -8.62 10.72
N LEU A 44 -8.92 -8.28 10.71
CA LEU A 44 -9.39 -6.92 10.41
C LEU A 44 -8.99 -5.90 11.49
N ASN A 45 -8.57 -6.38 12.66
CA ASN A 45 -8.03 -5.55 13.72
C ASN A 45 -6.59 -5.10 13.42
N HIS A 46 -5.93 -5.60 12.37
CA HIS A 46 -4.56 -5.22 12.01
C HIS A 46 -4.49 -4.15 10.91
N LEU A 47 -3.62 -3.15 11.11
CA LEU A 47 -3.37 -2.08 10.14
C LEU A 47 -2.95 -2.60 8.75
N THR A 48 -2.27 -3.74 8.69
CA THR A 48 -1.87 -4.41 7.43
C THR A 48 -3.08 -4.68 6.54
N LEU A 49 -4.22 -5.11 7.11
CA LEU A 49 -5.42 -5.42 6.32
C LEU A 49 -6.17 -4.17 5.88
N TRP A 50 -6.21 -3.12 6.71
CA TRP A 50 -6.72 -1.81 6.32
C TRP A 50 -5.92 -1.22 5.15
N SER A 51 -4.60 -1.42 5.18
CA SER A 51 -3.70 -1.02 4.09
C SER A 51 -3.99 -1.83 2.83
N PHE A 52 -4.21 -3.14 2.95
CA PHE A 52 -4.63 -4.00 1.83
C PHE A 52 -5.97 -3.57 1.21
N ILE A 53 -6.94 -3.14 2.03
CA ILE A 53 -8.20 -2.57 1.53
C ILE A 53 -7.92 -1.30 0.71
N LEU A 54 -7.09 -0.39 1.22
CA LEU A 54 -6.68 0.80 0.48
C LEU A 54 -6.01 0.45 -0.86
N HIS A 55 -5.07 -0.50 -0.86
CA HIS A 55 -4.41 -0.96 -2.08
C HIS A 55 -5.41 -1.59 -3.07
N THR A 56 -6.33 -2.42 -2.58
CA THR A 56 -7.37 -3.07 -3.38
C THR A 56 -8.25 -2.03 -4.07
N ILE A 57 -8.77 -1.06 -3.32
CA ILE A 57 -9.60 0.04 -3.86
C ILE A 57 -8.80 0.83 -4.90
N TYR A 58 -7.53 1.15 -4.62
CA TYR A 58 -6.69 1.85 -5.58
C TYR A 58 -6.53 1.09 -6.90
N PHE A 59 -6.23 -0.22 -6.85
CA PHE A 59 -6.00 -1.03 -8.04
C PHE A 59 -7.29 -1.31 -8.84
N GLU A 60 -8.46 -1.23 -8.22
CA GLU A 60 -9.74 -1.31 -8.93
C GLU A 60 -10.02 -0.06 -9.80
N LEU A 61 -9.44 1.10 -9.46
CA LEU A 61 -9.70 2.33 -10.20
C LEU A 61 -9.19 2.24 -11.64
N HIS A 62 -10.09 2.58 -12.57
CA HIS A 62 -9.77 2.74 -13.98
C HIS A 62 -9.11 4.10 -14.23
N LEU A 63 -7.83 4.12 -14.61
CA LEU A 63 -7.01 5.33 -14.69
C LEU A 63 -7.61 6.44 -15.58
N PRO A 64 -8.09 6.16 -16.82
CA PRO A 64 -8.60 7.21 -17.70
C PRO A 64 -9.90 7.85 -17.20
N SER A 65 -10.79 7.07 -16.58
CA SER A 65 -12.11 7.56 -16.16
C SER A 65 -12.16 8.06 -14.72
N SER A 66 -11.21 7.66 -13.87
CA SER A 66 -11.26 7.89 -12.43
C SER A 66 -10.13 8.80 -11.92
N THR A 67 -9.63 9.71 -12.76
CA THR A 67 -8.45 10.55 -12.47
C THR A 67 -8.54 11.29 -11.13
N THR A 68 -9.74 11.74 -10.72
CA THR A 68 -9.94 12.40 -9.41
C THR A 68 -9.72 11.45 -8.25
N LEU A 69 -10.26 10.23 -8.28
CA LEU A 69 -10.07 9.25 -7.21
C LEU A 69 -8.62 8.73 -7.20
N VAL A 70 -8.04 8.51 -8.38
CA VAL A 70 -6.63 8.11 -8.52
C VAL A 70 -5.71 9.13 -7.84
N ARG A 71 -5.94 10.43 -8.02
CA ARG A 71 -5.18 11.49 -7.34
C ARG A 71 -5.19 11.38 -5.82
N TYR A 72 -6.35 11.06 -5.24
CA TYR A 72 -6.49 11.01 -3.78
C TYR A 72 -6.02 9.68 -3.18
N LEU A 73 -6.13 8.58 -3.92
CA LEU A 73 -5.85 7.24 -3.40
C LEU A 73 -4.45 6.74 -3.77
N HIS A 74 -3.89 7.14 -4.91
CA HIS A 74 -2.56 6.66 -5.34
C HIS A 74 -1.47 7.05 -4.34
N GLY A 75 -1.39 8.31 -3.93
CA GLY A 75 -0.36 8.78 -2.99
C GLY A 75 -0.37 8.01 -1.66
N PRO A 76 -1.50 8.03 -0.91
CA PRO A 76 -1.64 7.26 0.31
C PRO A 76 -1.36 5.76 0.13
N SER A 77 -1.85 5.16 -0.95
CA SER A 77 -1.62 3.74 -1.25
C SER A 77 -0.14 3.45 -1.53
N PHE A 78 0.49 4.23 -2.42
CA PHE A 78 1.89 4.08 -2.80
C PHE A 78 2.83 4.32 -1.62
N CYS A 79 2.77 5.50 -1.00
CA CYS A 79 3.62 5.84 0.15
C CYS A 79 3.35 4.90 1.34
N GLY A 80 2.08 4.55 1.55
CA GLY A 80 1.66 3.60 2.58
C GLY A 80 2.25 2.21 2.41
N SER A 81 2.41 1.72 1.18
CA SER A 81 3.05 0.41 0.94
C SER A 81 4.49 0.36 1.44
N PHE A 82 5.28 1.43 1.23
CA PHE A 82 6.64 1.53 1.74
C PHE A 82 6.68 1.71 3.25
N ALA A 83 5.77 2.51 3.81
CA ALA A 83 5.65 2.66 5.25
C ALA A 83 5.35 1.33 5.93
N LEU A 84 4.34 0.60 5.44
CA LEU A 84 3.95 -0.70 5.95
C LEU A 84 5.09 -1.72 5.86
N PHE A 85 5.78 -1.78 4.73
CA PHE A 85 6.93 -2.68 4.55
C PHE A 85 8.07 -2.38 5.54
N ASN A 86 8.46 -1.11 5.68
CA ASN A 86 9.57 -0.77 6.59
C ASN A 86 9.20 -0.91 8.06
N MET A 87 7.96 -0.58 8.44
CA MET A 87 7.43 -0.87 9.78
C MET A 87 7.45 -2.38 10.04
N TYR A 88 7.11 -3.21 9.06
CA TYR A 88 7.19 -4.66 9.19
C TYR A 88 8.62 -5.17 9.40
N LEU A 89 9.61 -4.65 8.65
CA LEU A 89 11.01 -5.01 8.88
C LEU A 89 11.47 -4.65 10.30
N TRP A 90 11.13 -3.45 10.77
CA TRP A 90 11.39 -3.06 12.16
C TRP A 90 10.70 -3.99 13.16
N THR A 91 9.48 -4.37 12.84
CA THR A 91 8.69 -5.26 13.67
C THR A 91 9.30 -6.66 13.77
N LEU A 92 9.80 -7.23 12.68
CA LEU A 92 10.56 -8.48 12.70
C LEU A 92 11.88 -8.38 13.47
N ILE A 93 12.54 -7.21 13.44
CA ILE A 93 13.73 -6.98 14.28
C ILE A 93 13.34 -6.99 15.75
N ALA A 94 12.24 -6.32 16.13
CA ALA A 94 11.80 -6.16 17.51
C ALA A 94 11.12 -7.42 18.09
N ASN A 95 10.50 -8.24 17.23
CA ASN A 95 9.90 -9.53 17.53
C ASN A 95 10.02 -10.48 16.31
N PRO A 96 11.10 -11.29 16.25
CA PRO A 96 11.30 -12.25 15.15
C PRO A 96 10.25 -13.37 15.08
N GLN A 97 9.49 -13.61 16.15
CA GLN A 97 8.50 -14.68 16.23
C GLN A 97 7.09 -14.22 15.87
N MET A 98 6.88 -12.93 15.60
CA MET A 98 5.58 -12.34 15.34
C MET A 98 4.71 -13.12 14.36
N GLU A 99 5.27 -13.52 13.21
CA GLU A 99 4.49 -14.19 12.18
C GLU A 99 3.95 -15.55 12.65
N PHE A 100 4.65 -16.21 13.58
CA PHE A 100 4.18 -17.44 14.21
C PHE A 100 3.15 -17.17 15.30
N GLU A 101 3.31 -16.08 16.06
CA GLU A 101 2.34 -15.65 17.08
C GLU A 101 0.98 -15.26 16.46
N LEU A 102 1.00 -14.69 15.25
CA LEU A 102 -0.20 -14.24 14.52
C LEU A 102 -0.79 -15.28 13.57
N ALA A 103 -0.07 -16.36 13.28
CA ALA A 103 -0.54 -17.39 12.37
C ALA A 103 -1.56 -18.32 13.05
N PRO A 104 -2.68 -18.66 12.36
CA PRO A 104 -3.55 -19.74 12.81
C PRO A 104 -2.78 -21.05 13.02
N GLU A 105 -3.19 -21.83 14.02
CA GLU A 105 -2.59 -23.12 14.36
C GLU A 105 -2.56 -24.06 13.14
N GLY A 106 -1.49 -24.86 13.04
CA GLY A 106 -1.34 -25.89 11.99
C GLY A 106 -0.85 -25.38 10.63
N ARG A 107 -0.55 -24.08 10.46
CA ARG A 107 0.10 -23.58 9.24
C ARG A 107 1.57 -23.99 9.17
N THR A 108 2.02 -24.37 7.98
CA THR A 108 3.45 -24.66 7.76
C THR A 108 4.27 -23.37 7.77
N THR A 109 5.51 -23.46 8.23
CA THR A 109 6.47 -22.35 8.27
C THR A 109 6.59 -21.60 6.93
N THR A 110 6.59 -22.32 5.82
CA THR A 110 6.66 -21.72 4.48
C THR A 110 5.46 -20.84 4.18
N VAL A 111 4.24 -21.28 4.55
CA VAL A 111 3.01 -20.51 4.32
C VAL A 111 3.02 -19.24 5.18
N ILE A 112 3.49 -19.34 6.43
CA ILE A 112 3.61 -18.21 7.34
C ILE A 112 4.51 -17.12 6.75
N TYR A 113 5.74 -17.47 6.37
CA TYR A 113 6.67 -16.50 5.79
C TYR A 113 6.23 -15.97 4.44
N THR A 114 5.66 -16.82 3.57
CA THR A 114 5.18 -16.38 2.25
C THR A 114 4.05 -15.37 2.41
N ARG A 115 3.14 -15.61 3.37
CA ARG A 115 2.07 -14.66 3.70
C ARG A 115 2.64 -13.35 4.24
N GLY A 116 3.53 -13.40 5.23
CA GLY A 116 4.17 -12.20 5.79
C GLY A 116 4.87 -11.37 4.72
N PHE A 117 5.64 -12.01 3.85
CA PHE A 117 6.28 -11.36 2.70
C PHE A 117 5.27 -10.75 1.73
N TRP A 118 4.21 -11.48 1.36
CA TRP A 118 3.19 -11.00 0.44
C TRP A 118 2.44 -9.78 1.00
N LEU A 119 2.06 -9.82 2.27
CA LEU A 119 1.30 -8.75 2.93
C LEU A 119 2.09 -7.45 3.14
N HIS A 120 3.42 -7.50 3.08
CA HIS A 120 4.23 -6.32 3.34
C HIS A 120 5.05 -5.86 2.13
N LEU A 121 5.57 -6.79 1.31
CA LEU A 121 6.31 -6.44 0.09
C LEU A 121 5.45 -6.49 -1.19
N GLY A 122 4.40 -7.31 -1.23
CA GLY A 122 3.52 -7.45 -2.40
C GLY A 122 2.98 -6.10 -2.92
N PRO A 123 2.38 -5.25 -2.07
CA PRO A 123 1.92 -3.92 -2.47
C PRO A 123 3.02 -3.04 -3.07
N VAL A 124 4.23 -3.06 -2.52
CA VAL A 124 5.38 -2.29 -3.04
C VAL A 124 5.72 -2.73 -4.47
N ILE A 125 5.78 -4.05 -4.71
CA ILE A 125 6.06 -4.61 -6.05
C ILE A 125 4.96 -4.23 -7.03
N CYS A 126 3.69 -4.39 -6.64
CA CYS A 126 2.55 -4.04 -7.50
C CYS A 126 2.54 -2.55 -7.85
N HIS A 127 2.81 -1.67 -6.88
CA HIS A 127 2.94 -0.24 -7.12
C HIS A 127 4.12 0.10 -8.02
N TRP A 128 5.26 -0.58 -7.86
CA TRP A 128 6.40 -0.39 -8.75
C TRP A 128 6.06 -0.75 -10.20
N LEU A 129 5.42 -1.90 -10.42
CA LEU A 129 5.00 -2.34 -11.75
C LEU A 129 3.96 -1.40 -12.36
N ASP A 130 2.95 -1.00 -11.59
CA ASP A 130 1.94 -0.03 -12.00
C ASP A 130 2.56 1.31 -12.40
N PHE A 131 3.58 1.75 -11.65
CA PHE A 131 4.33 2.95 -11.98
C PHE A 131 5.03 2.85 -13.34
N GLN A 132 5.69 1.72 -13.64
CA GLN A 132 6.39 1.52 -14.91
C GLN A 132 5.43 1.48 -16.11
N GLU A 133 4.32 0.76 -15.97
CA GLU A 133 3.36 0.56 -17.06
C GLU A 133 2.45 1.77 -17.29
N ASN A 134 2.11 2.51 -16.22
CA ASN A 134 1.07 3.55 -16.24
C ASN A 134 1.57 4.97 -15.96
N GLN A 135 2.88 5.21 -16.08
CA GLN A 135 3.49 6.49 -15.70
C GLN A 135 2.82 7.71 -16.34
N GLN A 136 2.52 7.66 -17.64
CA GLN A 136 1.92 8.78 -18.36
C GLN A 136 0.51 9.11 -17.85
N LEU A 137 -0.35 8.10 -17.68
CA LEU A 137 -1.70 8.26 -17.14
C LEU A 137 -1.68 8.78 -15.70
N LEU A 138 -0.69 8.34 -14.91
CA LEU A 138 -0.48 8.85 -13.56
C LEU A 138 0.01 10.30 -13.58
N GLN A 139 0.94 10.68 -14.47
CA GLN A 139 1.36 12.07 -14.64
C GLN A 139 0.18 12.98 -15.01
N GLU A 140 -0.65 12.54 -15.96
CA GLU A 140 -1.87 13.26 -16.34
C GLU A 140 -2.82 13.45 -15.17
N ALA A 141 -3.04 12.40 -14.36
CA ALA A 141 -3.86 12.49 -13.16
C ALA A 141 -3.30 13.54 -12.19
N TYR A 142 -1.99 13.66 -12.04
CA TYR A 142 -1.34 14.59 -11.10
C TYR A 142 -1.18 16.02 -11.62
N SER A 143 -1.20 16.22 -12.95
CA SER A 143 -0.87 17.48 -13.64
C SER A 143 -1.57 18.72 -13.07
N LYS A 144 -2.88 18.62 -12.77
CA LYS A 144 -3.70 19.76 -12.32
C LYS A 144 -3.30 20.31 -10.94
N TYR A 145 -2.69 19.50 -10.09
CA TYR A 145 -2.39 19.87 -8.69
C TYR A 145 -0.93 19.71 -8.32
N LYS A 146 -0.05 19.54 -9.32
CA LYS A 146 1.37 19.28 -9.07
C LYS A 146 2.05 20.35 -8.20
N ASP A 147 1.61 21.61 -8.28
CA ASP A 147 2.15 22.73 -7.49
C ASP A 147 1.42 22.96 -6.15
N SER A 148 0.32 22.25 -5.90
CA SER A 148 -0.46 22.42 -4.66
C SER A 148 0.26 21.77 -3.48
N ARG A 149 0.78 22.58 -2.54
CA ARG A 149 1.42 22.09 -1.31
C ARG A 149 0.49 21.19 -0.47
N MET A 150 -0.79 21.53 -0.40
CA MET A 150 -1.78 20.71 0.32
C MET A 150 -1.97 19.35 -0.34
N PHE A 151 -1.99 19.31 -1.68
CA PHE A 151 -2.07 18.06 -2.41
C PHE A 151 -0.79 17.22 -2.24
N GLN A 152 0.38 17.84 -2.35
CA GLN A 152 1.66 17.17 -2.10
C GLN A 152 1.73 16.60 -0.66
N PHE A 153 1.27 17.36 0.33
CA PHE A 153 1.14 16.91 1.71
C PHE A 153 0.22 15.69 1.82
N TRP A 154 -0.96 15.71 1.18
CA TRP A 154 -1.88 14.58 1.16
C TRP A 154 -1.28 13.34 0.48
N VAL A 155 -0.61 13.51 -0.66
CA VAL A 155 0.05 12.42 -1.37
C VAL A 155 1.15 11.79 -0.52
N CYS A 156 1.88 12.60 0.25
CA CYS A 156 2.93 12.14 1.14
C CYS A 156 2.37 11.47 2.41
N LEU A 157 1.38 12.08 3.07
CA LEU A 157 0.99 11.74 4.45
C LEU A 157 -0.47 11.27 4.60
N GLY A 158 -1.25 11.15 3.53
CA GLY A 158 -2.64 10.69 3.63
C GLY A 158 -2.77 9.25 4.15
N TYR A 159 -1.72 8.42 4.06
CA TYR A 159 -1.68 7.11 4.71
C TYR A 159 -1.78 7.21 6.25
N PHE A 160 -1.29 8.29 6.87
CA PHE A 160 -1.42 8.48 8.32
C PHE A 160 -2.87 8.71 8.73
N SER A 161 -3.70 9.28 7.87
CA SER A 161 -5.14 9.37 8.14
C SER A 161 -5.77 7.98 8.26
N LEU A 162 -5.32 7.00 7.47
CA LEU A 162 -5.74 5.61 7.62
C LEU A 162 -5.26 5.03 8.95
N GLY A 163 -3.98 5.22 9.29
CA GLY A 163 -3.41 4.73 10.55
C GLY A 163 -4.11 5.31 11.79
N LEU A 164 -4.35 6.62 11.82
CA LEU A 164 -5.09 7.29 12.90
C LEU A 164 -6.54 6.80 12.99
N THR A 165 -7.19 6.61 11.84
CA THR A 165 -8.55 6.07 11.79
C THR A 165 -8.57 4.65 12.37
N TRP A 166 -7.63 3.81 11.96
CA TRP A 166 -7.48 2.46 12.49
C TRP A 166 -7.26 2.44 14.02
N GLU A 167 -6.38 3.30 14.55
CA GLU A 167 -6.16 3.44 16.00
C GLU A 167 -7.45 3.87 16.73
N GLN A 168 -8.27 4.75 16.15
CA GLN A 168 -9.56 5.14 16.75
C GLN A 168 -10.56 3.99 16.83
N PHE A 169 -10.54 3.07 15.85
CA PHE A 169 -11.45 1.92 15.84
C PHE A 169 -10.95 0.74 16.68
N ASN A 170 -9.63 0.52 16.76
CA ASN A 170 -9.04 -0.69 17.35
C ASN A 170 -8.35 -0.43 18.69
N GLY A 171 -8.17 0.83 19.09
CA GLY A 171 -7.52 1.21 20.34
C GLY A 171 -6.00 1.29 20.24
N ASP A 172 -5.33 1.11 21.37
CA ASP A 172 -3.88 1.29 21.51
C ASP A 172 -3.10 0.13 20.85
N PRO A 173 -2.24 0.39 19.83
CA PRO A 173 -1.41 -0.64 19.19
C PRO A 173 -0.31 -1.21 20.09
N SER A 174 -0.03 -0.61 21.25
CA SER A 174 1.10 -0.99 22.10
C SER A 174 1.02 -2.44 22.59
N GLY A 175 -0.18 -3.01 22.73
CA GLY A 175 -0.39 -4.40 23.17
C GLY A 175 -0.47 -5.43 22.05
N THR A 176 -0.41 -5.03 20.78
CA THR A 176 -0.66 -5.95 19.64
C THR A 176 0.48 -6.94 19.43
N TYR A 177 1.70 -6.60 19.84
CA TYR A 177 2.90 -7.38 19.53
C TYR A 177 3.68 -7.67 20.80
N ASN A 178 4.14 -8.93 20.93
CA ASN A 178 4.98 -9.36 22.04
C ASN A 178 6.43 -8.90 21.82
N VAL A 179 6.67 -7.59 21.95
CA VAL A 179 7.97 -6.98 21.70
C VAL A 179 8.94 -7.32 22.84
N THR A 180 10.12 -7.82 22.49
CA THR A 180 11.11 -8.31 23.49
C THR A 180 12.35 -7.43 23.63
N ILE A 181 12.59 -6.52 22.68
CA ILE A 181 13.84 -5.74 22.60
C ILE A 181 13.71 -4.32 23.17
N VAL A 182 12.51 -3.74 23.13
CA VAL A 182 12.21 -2.39 23.64
C VAL A 182 10.85 -2.38 24.35
N SER A 183 10.54 -1.31 25.10
CA SER A 183 9.19 -1.13 25.65
C SER A 183 8.16 -0.95 24.53
N ASN A 184 6.90 -1.29 24.81
CA ASN A 184 5.81 -1.17 23.84
C ASN A 184 5.62 0.27 23.33
N GLU A 185 5.76 1.26 24.22
CA GLU A 185 5.65 2.69 23.86
C GLU A 185 6.79 3.11 22.94
N THR A 186 8.01 2.64 23.23
CA THR A 186 9.19 2.90 22.39
C THR A 186 9.02 2.25 21.02
N PHE A 187 8.52 1.01 20.99
CA PHE A 187 8.22 0.31 19.74
C PHE A 187 7.22 1.09 18.88
N VAL A 188 6.09 1.51 19.45
CA VAL A 188 5.06 2.29 18.75
C VAL A 188 5.63 3.61 18.23
N LEU A 189 6.39 4.34 19.05
CA LEU A 189 7.01 5.60 18.64
C LEU A 189 7.96 5.41 17.46
N VAL A 190 8.87 4.42 17.54
CA VAL A 190 9.83 4.12 16.47
C VAL A 190 9.10 3.70 15.19
N SER A 191 8.07 2.86 15.29
CA SER A 191 7.23 2.46 14.15
C SER A 191 6.59 3.68 13.46
N LYS A 192 6.04 4.63 14.23
CA LYS A 192 5.48 5.88 13.68
C LYS A 192 6.55 6.72 12.95
N VAL A 193 7.74 6.85 13.52
CA VAL A 193 8.87 7.57 12.89
C VAL A 193 9.30 6.89 11.59
N ILE A 194 9.46 5.57 11.59
CA ILE A 194 9.82 4.78 10.41
C ILE A 194 8.76 4.92 9.31
N GLY A 195 7.48 4.83 9.68
CA GLY A 195 6.37 5.04 8.76
C GLY A 195 6.45 6.42 8.10
N VAL A 196 6.62 7.49 8.88
CA VAL A 196 6.68 8.88 8.37
C VAL A 196 7.87 9.06 7.45
N ALA A 197 9.06 8.62 7.88
CA ALA A 197 10.27 8.72 7.08
C ALA A 197 10.12 7.96 5.76
N SER A 198 9.54 6.75 5.78
CA SER A 198 9.32 5.93 4.59
C SER A 198 8.39 6.62 3.58
N CYS A 199 7.29 7.20 4.06
CA CYS A 199 6.37 7.98 3.22
C CYS A 199 7.06 9.19 2.58
N ILE A 200 7.85 9.94 3.35
CA ILE A 200 8.59 11.11 2.85
C ILE A 200 9.61 10.70 1.79
N VAL A 201 10.37 9.63 2.04
CA VAL A 201 11.37 9.11 1.09
C VAL A 201 10.69 8.61 -0.19
N ALA A 202 9.65 7.79 -0.07
CA ALA A 202 8.90 7.29 -1.23
C ALA A 202 8.31 8.44 -2.05
N TYR A 203 7.72 9.44 -1.39
CA TYR A 203 7.19 10.62 -2.07
C TYR A 203 8.31 11.40 -2.78
N THR A 204 9.40 11.71 -2.08
CA THR A 204 10.47 12.60 -2.57
C THR A 204 11.30 11.97 -3.68
N VAL A 205 11.57 10.67 -3.59
CA VAL A 205 12.47 9.95 -4.52
C VAL A 205 11.70 9.36 -5.70
N MET A 206 10.45 8.95 -5.50
CA MET A 206 9.69 8.23 -6.53
C MET A 206 8.55 9.06 -7.09
N VAL A 207 7.60 9.49 -6.26
CA VAL A 207 6.36 10.10 -6.73
C VAL A 207 6.60 11.48 -7.32
N LYS A 208 7.21 12.39 -6.55
CA LYS A 208 7.40 13.79 -6.93
C LYS A 208 8.20 13.95 -8.23
N PRO A 209 9.41 13.40 -8.38
CA PRO A 209 10.24 13.65 -9.57
C PRO A 209 9.67 13.02 -10.84
N LYS A 210 8.85 11.98 -10.72
CA LYS A 210 8.34 11.23 -11.88
C LYS A 210 6.90 11.55 -12.24
N LEU A 211 6.04 11.96 -11.29
CA LEU A 211 4.63 12.26 -11.53
C LEU A 211 4.26 13.74 -11.40
N MET A 212 5.08 14.55 -10.73
CA MET A 212 4.78 15.96 -10.43
C MET A 212 5.81 16.95 -10.98
N SER A 213 6.72 16.49 -11.85
CA SER A 213 7.64 17.37 -12.59
C SER A 213 6.90 18.22 -13.63
#